data_AF-A0A8T3P9N8-F1
#
_entry.id   AF-A0A8T3P9N8-F1
#
_cell.length_a   1.000
_cell.length_b   1.000
_cell.length_c   1.000
_cell.angle_alpha   90.00
_cell.angle_beta   90.00
_cell.angle_gamma   90.00
#
_symmetry.space_group_name_H-M   'P 1'
#
loop_
_entity.id
_entity.type
_entity.pdbx_description
1 polymer ?
#
loop_
_entity_poly.entity_id
_entity_poly.type
_entity_poly.pdbx_seq_one_letter_code
_entity_poly.pdbx_strand_id
1 'polypeptide(L)'
;MLNGLESSGFADFDRFSALFRRTRQVLDQHLATGDLPDEASDVLATETLPHVEDMEAGFRAWLRAGAAGLGELRQLVIQGGLGLPPAHGVAETRAALVEAMQARSGAGGDRSLAPAPGRRLAALEHARLVFALLPGTPETEVRYPQGRRSYADIAAPRTPGELALRIEELERKLWWVATGRAPGPGDAAYRRTYSFFDVAERLTHGGFNHSG
;
A
#
# COMPACT_ATOMS: atom_id res chain seq x y z
N MET A 1 3.16 -26.75 -25.22
CA MET A 1 1.80 -26.20 -25.09
C MET A 1 1.90 -24.92 -24.29
N LEU A 2 1.71 -23.78 -24.95
CA LEU A 2 1.80 -22.45 -24.37
C LEU A 2 0.40 -22.03 -23.91
N ASN A 3 0.12 -22.11 -22.61
CA ASN A 3 -1.06 -21.46 -22.06
C ASN A 3 -0.78 -19.96 -22.03
N GLY A 4 -1.29 -19.25 -23.04
CA GLY A 4 -1.38 -17.80 -23.03
C GLY A 4 -2.22 -17.38 -21.83
N LEU A 5 -1.62 -16.60 -20.93
CA LEU A 5 -2.34 -15.87 -19.90
C LEU A 5 -3.38 -15.00 -20.62
N GLU A 6 -4.66 -15.35 -20.48
CA GLU A 6 -5.75 -14.49 -20.91
C GLU A 6 -5.57 -13.14 -20.20
N SER A 7 -5.33 -12.08 -20.98
CA SER A 7 -5.26 -10.73 -20.45
C SER A 7 -6.56 -10.43 -19.71
N SER A 8 -6.47 -9.99 -18.46
CA SER A 8 -7.64 -9.66 -17.63
C SER A 8 -8.49 -8.51 -18.19
N GLY A 9 -8.09 -7.90 -19.32
CA GLY A 9 -8.70 -6.71 -19.91
C GLY A 9 -8.32 -5.42 -19.17
N PHE A 10 -7.56 -5.52 -18.07
CA PHE A 10 -7.12 -4.40 -17.26
C PHE A 10 -5.59 -4.41 -17.14
N ALA A 11 -4.93 -3.53 -17.90
CA ALA A 11 -3.47 -3.51 -18.05
C ALA A 11 -2.70 -3.40 -16.72
N ASP A 12 -3.28 -2.75 -15.70
CA ASP A 12 -2.66 -2.66 -14.38
C ASP A 12 -2.67 -3.99 -13.62
N PHE A 13 -3.70 -4.82 -13.81
CA PHE A 13 -3.83 -6.11 -13.11
C PHE A 13 -2.91 -7.16 -13.71
N ASP A 14 -2.78 -7.19 -15.04
CA ASP A 14 -1.81 -8.05 -15.73
C ASP A 14 -0.36 -7.69 -15.32
N ARG A 15 -0.06 -6.38 -15.23
CA ARG A 15 1.23 -5.88 -14.74
C ARG A 15 1.50 -6.32 -13.30
N PHE A 16 0.51 -6.18 -12.42
CA PHE A 16 0.60 -6.62 -11.03
C PHE A 16 0.84 -8.13 -10.93
N SER A 17 0.15 -8.93 -11.74
CA SER A 17 0.31 -10.39 -11.72
C SER A 17 1.73 -10.83 -12.07
N ALA A 18 2.31 -10.23 -13.10
CA ALA A 18 3.70 -10.50 -13.49
C ALA A 18 4.68 -10.06 -12.40
N LEU A 19 4.49 -8.85 -11.86
CA LEU A 19 5.34 -8.26 -10.83
C LEU A 19 5.39 -9.14 -9.57
N PHE A 20 4.22 -9.49 -9.01
CA PHE A 20 4.16 -10.21 -7.74
C PHE A 20 4.70 -11.64 -7.87
N ARG A 21 4.44 -12.30 -8.99
CA ARG A 21 5.00 -13.64 -9.27
C ARG A 21 6.53 -13.60 -9.31
N ARG A 22 7.11 -12.67 -10.06
CA ARG A 22 8.58 -12.52 -10.14
C ARG A 22 9.17 -12.19 -8.78
N THR A 23 8.57 -11.23 -8.07
CA THR A 23 9.03 -10.84 -6.73
C THR A 23 9.00 -12.03 -5.77
N ARG A 24 7.92 -12.80 -5.73
CA ARG A 24 7.81 -13.99 -4.87
C ARG A 24 8.84 -15.06 -5.23
N GLN A 25 9.10 -15.29 -6.52
CA GLN A 25 10.17 -16.21 -6.98
C GLN A 25 11.56 -15.74 -6.55
N VAL A 26 11.83 -14.43 -6.63
CA VAL A 26 13.08 -13.86 -6.13
C VAL A 26 13.24 -14.10 -4.62
N LEU A 27 12.16 -13.89 -3.85
CA LEU A 27 12.17 -14.14 -2.40
C LEU A 27 12.31 -15.63 -2.06
N ASP A 28 11.68 -16.54 -2.81
CA ASP A 28 11.88 -17.99 -2.67
C ASP A 28 13.37 -18.36 -2.83
N GLN A 29 13.97 -17.87 -3.92
CA GLN A 29 15.36 -18.18 -4.24
C GLN A 29 16.27 -17.67 -3.14
N HIS A 30 16.11 -16.39 -2.76
CA HIS A 30 16.89 -15.78 -1.69
C HIS A 30 16.76 -16.53 -0.36
N LEU A 31 15.56 -17.03 -0.04
CA LEU A 31 15.34 -17.80 1.18
C LEU A 31 15.94 -19.22 1.10
N ALA A 32 15.99 -19.82 -0.09
CA ALA A 32 16.53 -21.15 -0.30
C ALA A 32 18.07 -21.18 -0.33
N THR A 33 18.70 -20.18 -0.95
CA THR A 33 20.15 -20.14 -1.16
C THR A 33 20.88 -19.21 -0.20
N GLY A 34 20.19 -18.22 0.37
CA GLY A 34 20.80 -17.11 1.12
C GLY A 34 21.48 -16.07 0.23
N ASP A 35 21.58 -16.34 -1.08
CA ASP A 35 22.24 -15.50 -2.06
C ASP A 35 21.24 -14.95 -3.08
N LEU A 36 21.49 -13.72 -3.55
CA LEU A 36 20.68 -13.08 -4.58
C LEU A 36 21.54 -12.83 -5.82
N PRO A 37 21.28 -13.50 -6.96
CA PRO A 37 21.95 -13.18 -8.22
C PRO A 37 21.65 -11.74 -8.67
N ASP A 38 22.56 -11.15 -9.45
CA ASP A 38 22.43 -9.77 -9.94
C ASP A 38 21.09 -9.54 -10.68
N GLU A 39 20.68 -10.48 -11.54
CA GLU A 39 19.40 -10.41 -12.25
C GLU A 39 18.19 -10.34 -11.30
N ALA A 40 18.24 -11.06 -10.18
CA ALA A 40 17.18 -11.06 -9.19
C ALA A 40 17.19 -9.76 -8.36
N SER A 41 18.37 -9.20 -8.09
CA SER A 41 18.50 -7.86 -7.49
C SER A 41 17.93 -6.77 -8.40
N ASP A 42 18.21 -6.85 -9.70
CA ASP A 42 17.70 -5.91 -10.70
C ASP A 42 16.17 -5.93 -10.77
N VAL A 43 15.52 -7.09 -10.65
CA VAL A 43 14.04 -7.19 -10.57
C VAL A 43 13.50 -6.44 -9.34
N LEU A 44 14.17 -6.56 -8.20
CA LEU A 44 13.76 -5.83 -6.99
C LEU A 44 13.95 -4.32 -7.16
N ALA A 45 15.09 -3.90 -7.71
CA ALA A 45 15.46 -2.51 -7.88
C ALA A 45 14.63 -1.77 -8.94
N THR A 46 14.36 -2.42 -10.07
CA THR A 46 13.77 -1.77 -11.25
C THR A 46 12.25 -1.97 -11.37
N GLU A 47 11.70 -2.99 -10.70
CA GLU A 47 10.26 -3.28 -10.77
C GLU A 47 9.58 -3.20 -9.40
N THR A 48 10.12 -3.90 -8.41
CA THR A 48 9.42 -4.10 -7.12
C THR A 48 9.44 -2.87 -6.23
N LEU A 49 10.63 -2.29 -6.00
CA LEU A 49 10.78 -1.08 -5.21
C LEU A 49 9.98 0.10 -5.81
N PRO A 50 10.03 0.37 -7.14
CA PRO A 50 9.18 1.38 -7.75
C PRO A 50 7.68 1.17 -7.56
N HIS A 51 7.22 -0.08 -7.46
CA HIS A 51 5.81 -0.35 -7.12
C HIS A 51 5.48 0.00 -5.67
N VAL A 52 6.38 -0.27 -4.72
CA VAL A 52 6.20 0.14 -3.31
C VAL A 52 6.24 1.67 -3.19
N GLU A 53 7.09 2.35 -3.96
CA GLU A 53 7.10 3.81 -4.05
C GLU A 53 5.77 4.35 -4.62
N ASP A 54 5.16 3.68 -5.61
CA ASP A 54 3.82 4.03 -6.08
C ASP A 54 2.75 3.86 -4.99
N MET A 55 2.85 2.82 -4.16
CA MET A 55 1.97 2.62 -3.00
C MET A 55 2.10 3.79 -2.01
N GLU A 56 3.34 4.20 -1.70
CA GLU A 56 3.61 5.31 -0.79
C GLU A 56 3.09 6.64 -1.36
N ALA A 57 3.36 6.90 -2.64
CA ALA A 57 2.88 8.09 -3.33
C ALA A 57 1.33 8.11 -3.42
N GLY A 58 0.71 6.96 -3.65
CA GLY A 58 -0.73 6.76 -3.61
C GLY A 58 -1.31 7.04 -2.23
N PHE A 59 -0.69 6.51 -1.18
CA PHE A 59 -1.07 6.76 0.22
C PHE A 59 -1.05 8.24 0.56
N ARG A 60 0.03 8.95 0.18
CA ARG A 60 0.14 10.40 0.37
C ARG A 60 -0.94 11.17 -0.40
N ALA A 61 -1.30 10.73 -1.61
CA ALA A 61 -2.39 11.34 -2.38
C ALA A 61 -3.76 11.11 -1.71
N TRP A 62 -4.01 9.89 -1.23
CA TRP A 62 -5.22 9.53 -0.49
C TRP A 62 -5.41 10.35 0.78
N LEU A 63 -4.34 10.55 1.58
CA LEU A 63 -4.40 11.41 2.77
C LEU A 63 -4.72 12.87 2.43
N ARG A 64 -4.13 13.40 1.34
CA ARG A 64 -4.42 14.76 0.88
C ARG A 64 -5.88 14.91 0.45
N ALA A 65 -6.41 13.92 -0.28
CA ALA A 65 -7.82 13.90 -0.67
C ALA A 65 -8.76 13.85 0.55
N GLY A 66 -8.45 13.03 1.56
CA GLY A 66 -9.22 12.97 2.81
C GLY A 66 -9.21 14.29 3.59
N ALA A 67 -8.07 14.96 3.67
CA ALA A 67 -7.96 16.29 4.29
C ALA A 67 -8.68 17.39 3.48
N ALA A 68 -8.61 17.32 2.14
CA ALA A 68 -9.33 18.24 1.26
C ALA A 68 -10.85 18.08 1.41
N GLY A 69 -11.37 16.85 1.53
CA GLY A 69 -12.79 16.59 1.74
C GLY A 69 -13.34 17.22 3.03
N LEU A 70 -12.57 17.26 4.11
CA LEU A 70 -12.97 17.97 5.34
C LEU A 70 -12.99 19.50 5.14
N GLY A 71 -12.02 20.04 4.38
CA GLY A 71 -11.97 21.45 4.02
C GLY A 71 -13.15 21.87 3.13
N GLU A 72 -13.49 21.06 2.15
CA GLU A 72 -14.64 21.25 1.26
C GLU A 72 -15.97 21.10 2.02
N LEU A 73 -16.10 20.10 2.89
CA LEU A 73 -17.27 19.95 3.76
C LEU A 73 -17.44 21.19 4.65
N ARG A 74 -16.35 21.72 5.22
CA ARG A 74 -16.35 22.95 5.99
C ARG A 74 -16.77 24.16 5.15
N GLN A 75 -16.29 24.25 3.90
CA GLN A 75 -16.71 25.30 2.98
C GLN A 75 -18.18 25.19 2.58
N LEU A 76 -18.68 23.98 2.33
CA LEU A 76 -20.09 23.72 2.04
C LEU A 76 -21.00 24.04 3.23
N VAL A 77 -20.55 23.76 4.46
CA VAL A 77 -21.25 24.16 5.69
C VAL A 77 -21.33 25.68 5.82
N ILE A 78 -20.22 26.39 5.53
CA ILE A 78 -20.18 27.86 5.52
C ILE A 78 -21.07 28.44 4.40
N GLN A 79 -21.01 27.88 3.19
CA GLN A 79 -21.80 28.33 2.03
C GLN A 79 -23.29 27.98 2.16
N GLY A 80 -23.61 26.85 2.79
CA GLY A 80 -24.98 26.37 3.03
C GLY A 80 -25.69 27.09 4.18
N GLY A 81 -25.08 28.11 4.79
CA GLY A 81 -25.70 28.90 5.86
C GLY A 81 -25.83 28.17 7.20
N LEU A 82 -25.31 26.95 7.31
CA LEU A 82 -25.13 26.22 8.57
C LEU A 82 -23.90 26.81 9.26
N GLY A 83 -24.00 28.06 9.73
CA GLY A 83 -22.89 28.73 10.39
C GLY A 83 -22.29 27.83 11.49
N LEU A 84 -20.95 27.85 11.63
CA LEU A 84 -20.34 27.33 12.85
C LEU A 84 -21.02 28.03 14.04
N PRO A 85 -21.31 27.32 15.14
CA PRO A 85 -21.87 27.95 16.33
C PRO A 85 -21.03 29.17 16.70
N PRO A 86 -21.64 30.28 17.15
CA PRO A 86 -20.90 31.50 17.47
C PRO A 86 -19.78 31.15 18.47
N ALA A 87 -18.61 31.75 18.35
CA ALA A 87 -17.57 31.58 19.37
C ALA A 87 -18.06 32.19 20.70
N HIS A 88 -18.19 31.38 21.75
CA HIS A 88 -18.61 31.80 23.08
C HIS A 88 -17.38 32.07 23.94
N GLY A 89 -16.67 33.17 23.62
CA GLY A 89 -15.62 33.72 24.47
C GLY A 89 -14.30 34.04 23.76
N VAL A 90 -13.39 34.66 24.52
CA VAL A 90 -12.14 35.22 24.01
C VAL A 90 -11.18 34.14 23.48
N ALA A 91 -11.16 32.96 24.12
CA ALA A 91 -10.33 31.83 23.70
C ALA A 91 -10.78 31.24 22.36
N GLU A 92 -12.09 31.05 22.18
CA GLU A 92 -12.67 30.55 20.92
C GLU A 92 -12.56 31.58 19.80
N THR A 93 -12.68 32.88 20.11
CA THR A 93 -12.47 33.96 19.14
C THR A 93 -11.02 34.00 18.66
N ARG A 94 -10.06 33.78 19.56
CA ARG A 94 -8.63 33.69 19.22
C ARG A 94 -8.32 32.43 18.39
N ALA A 95 -8.93 31.29 18.71
CA ALA A 95 -8.81 30.06 17.93
C ALA A 95 -9.39 30.23 16.51
N ALA A 96 -10.59 30.81 16.41
CA ALA A 96 -11.24 31.11 15.13
C ALA A 96 -10.41 32.08 14.26
N LEU A 97 -9.76 33.08 14.88
CA LEU A 97 -8.87 34.00 14.20
C LEU A 97 -7.60 33.30 13.67
N VAL A 98 -6.98 32.43 14.47
CA VAL A 98 -5.80 31.64 14.05
C VAL A 98 -6.16 30.70 12.89
N GLU A 99 -7.30 30.03 12.97
CA GLU A 99 -7.80 29.17 11.87
C GLU A 99 -8.12 29.99 10.61
N ALA A 100 -8.72 31.18 10.73
CA ALA A 100 -8.99 32.07 9.61
C ALA A 100 -7.70 32.61 8.97
N MET A 101 -6.66 32.86 9.76
CA MET A 101 -5.34 33.25 9.27
C MET A 101 -4.66 32.09 8.54
N GLN A 102 -4.71 30.87 9.09
CA GLN A 102 -4.18 29.67 8.44
C GLN A 102 -4.90 29.33 7.12
N ALA A 103 -6.23 29.51 7.09
CA ALA A 103 -7.03 29.33 5.88
C ALA A 103 -6.65 30.34 4.78
N ARG A 104 -6.36 31.60 5.13
CA ARG A 104 -5.85 32.61 4.18
C ARG A 104 -4.42 32.33 3.73
N SER A 105 -3.55 31.87 4.64
CA SER A 105 -2.18 31.47 4.29
C SER A 105 -2.13 30.24 3.39
N GLY A 106 -3.20 29.44 3.35
CA GLY A 106 -3.35 28.26 2.49
C GLY A 106 -4.03 28.50 1.14
N ALA A 107 -4.44 29.73 0.80
CA ALA A 107 -5.23 30.04 -0.38
C ALA A 107 -4.46 30.95 -1.36
N GLY A 108 -3.95 30.36 -2.44
CA GLY A 108 -3.30 31.11 -3.52
C GLY A 108 -2.36 30.31 -4.43
N GLY A 109 -2.10 29.03 -4.12
CA GLY A 109 -1.55 28.12 -5.12
C GLY A 109 -2.72 27.53 -5.90
N ASP A 110 -2.71 27.66 -7.22
CA ASP A 110 -3.55 26.90 -8.15
C ASP A 110 -3.44 25.41 -7.79
N ARG A 111 -4.35 24.93 -6.93
CA ARG A 111 -4.48 23.52 -6.61
C ARG A 111 -5.31 22.90 -7.71
N SER A 112 -4.71 22.82 -8.88
CA SER A 112 -5.08 21.81 -9.85
C SER A 112 -5.12 20.51 -9.07
N LEU A 113 -6.32 19.92 -8.97
CA LEU A 113 -6.50 18.53 -8.58
C LEU A 113 -5.74 17.72 -9.62
N ALA A 114 -4.42 17.64 -9.47
CA ALA A 114 -3.61 16.82 -10.34
C ALA A 114 -4.19 15.41 -10.16
N PRO A 115 -4.74 14.80 -11.23
CA PRO A 115 -5.22 13.44 -11.12
C PRO A 115 -4.05 12.64 -10.55
N ALA A 116 -4.22 12.07 -9.36
CA ALA A 116 -3.24 11.12 -8.87
C ALA A 116 -3.09 10.10 -9.99
N PRO A 117 -1.89 9.90 -10.57
CA PRO A 117 -1.72 8.98 -11.68
C PRO A 117 -2.41 7.67 -11.29
N GLY A 118 -3.43 7.23 -12.05
CA GLY A 118 -4.35 6.16 -11.61
C GLY A 118 -3.60 4.92 -11.11
N ARG A 119 -2.42 4.67 -11.67
CA ARG A 119 -1.40 3.71 -11.22
C ARG A 119 -1.10 3.74 -9.71
N ARG A 120 -0.90 4.92 -9.10
CA ARG A 120 -0.52 5.07 -7.68
C ARG A 120 -1.68 4.76 -6.74
N LEU A 121 -2.88 5.22 -7.09
CA LEU A 121 -4.09 4.85 -6.33
C LEU A 121 -4.39 3.37 -6.48
N ALA A 122 -4.25 2.80 -7.68
CA ALA A 122 -4.40 1.37 -7.91
C ALA A 122 -3.38 0.55 -7.09
N ALA A 123 -2.11 0.98 -7.04
CA ALA A 123 -1.09 0.33 -6.20
C ALA A 123 -1.46 0.37 -4.71
N LEU A 124 -1.92 1.52 -4.21
CA LEU A 124 -2.38 1.66 -2.82
C LEU A 124 -3.57 0.74 -2.53
N GLU A 125 -4.63 0.80 -3.33
CA GLU A 125 -5.85 0.02 -3.08
C GLU A 125 -5.58 -1.48 -3.17
N HIS A 126 -4.73 -1.89 -4.12
CA HIS A 126 -4.25 -3.26 -4.19
C HIS A 126 -3.52 -3.67 -2.90
N ALA A 127 -2.59 -2.86 -2.42
CA ALA A 127 -1.87 -3.15 -1.18
C ALA A 127 -2.80 -3.27 0.03
N ARG A 128 -3.79 -2.38 0.15
CA ARG A 128 -4.81 -2.44 1.22
C ARG A 128 -5.58 -3.75 1.17
N LEU A 129 -5.97 -4.19 -0.02
CA LEU A 129 -6.69 -5.45 -0.22
C LEU A 129 -5.82 -6.65 0.17
N VAL A 130 -4.56 -6.69 -0.27
CA VAL A 130 -3.60 -7.74 0.12
C VAL A 130 -3.44 -7.82 1.63
N PHE A 131 -3.23 -6.67 2.30
CA PHE A 131 -3.10 -6.65 3.76
C PHE A 131 -4.36 -7.12 4.48
N ALA A 132 -5.55 -6.83 3.95
CA ALA A 132 -6.81 -7.29 4.52
C ALA A 132 -7.01 -8.81 4.38
N LEU A 133 -6.55 -9.39 3.27
CA LEU A 133 -6.70 -10.82 2.99
C LEU A 133 -5.66 -11.71 3.67
N LEU A 134 -4.50 -11.15 4.01
CA LEU A 134 -3.38 -11.85 4.63
C LEU A 134 -3.78 -12.75 5.82
N PRO A 135 -4.44 -12.25 6.88
CA PRO A 135 -4.77 -13.05 8.06
C PRO A 135 -5.70 -14.24 7.76
N GLY A 136 -6.55 -14.10 6.72
CA GLY A 136 -7.55 -15.10 6.33
C GLY A 136 -7.03 -16.14 5.34
N THR A 137 -5.74 -16.12 4.98
CA THR A 137 -5.17 -17.05 4.01
C THR A 137 -5.22 -18.50 4.52
N PRO A 138 -5.88 -19.43 3.79
CA PRO A 138 -5.90 -20.85 4.11
C PRO A 138 -4.51 -21.47 4.21
N GLU A 139 -4.29 -22.35 5.19
CA GLU A 139 -2.98 -22.97 5.45
C GLU A 139 -2.44 -23.77 4.25
N THR A 140 -3.34 -24.37 3.46
CA THR A 140 -2.99 -25.12 2.24
C THR A 140 -2.40 -24.24 1.15
N GLU A 141 -2.69 -22.93 1.18
CA GLU A 141 -2.25 -21.96 0.18
C GLU A 141 -1.06 -21.11 0.63
N VAL A 142 -0.65 -21.23 1.89
CA VAL A 142 0.56 -20.57 2.41
C VAL A 142 1.80 -21.22 1.80
N ARG A 143 2.59 -20.41 1.08
CA ARG A 143 3.84 -20.87 0.44
C ARG A 143 5.10 -20.58 1.27
N TYR A 144 5.02 -19.76 2.33
CA TYR A 144 6.20 -19.49 3.16
C TYR A 144 6.73 -20.79 3.78
N PRO A 145 8.00 -21.17 3.54
CA PRO A 145 8.47 -22.52 3.83
C PRO A 145 8.99 -22.73 5.25
N GLN A 146 9.19 -21.67 6.04
CA GLN A 146 9.74 -21.76 7.40
C GLN A 146 8.65 -21.58 8.47
N GLY A 147 8.69 -22.38 9.53
CA GLY A 147 7.80 -22.22 10.68
C GLY A 147 6.34 -22.60 10.41
N ARG A 148 5.40 -21.82 10.95
CA ARG A 148 3.96 -22.10 10.87
C ARG A 148 3.40 -21.75 9.48
N ARG A 149 2.70 -22.71 8.85
CA ARG A 149 1.98 -22.52 7.58
C ARG A 149 0.65 -21.77 7.76
N SER A 150 0.72 -20.58 8.33
CA SER A 150 -0.43 -19.69 8.51
C SER A 150 0.06 -18.25 8.46
N TYR A 151 -0.78 -17.31 8.03
CA TYR A 151 -0.53 -15.87 8.15
C TYR A 151 -1.46 -15.19 9.18
N ALA A 152 -2.22 -15.96 9.96
CA ALA A 152 -3.23 -15.45 10.88
C ALA A 152 -2.68 -14.54 12.01
N ASP A 153 -1.39 -14.67 12.34
CA ASP A 153 -0.68 -13.81 13.30
C ASP A 153 -0.25 -12.46 12.70
N ILE A 154 -0.33 -12.28 11.38
CA ILE A 154 0.00 -11.04 10.68
C ILE A 154 -1.26 -10.19 10.60
N ALA A 155 -1.48 -9.32 11.58
CA ALA A 155 -2.66 -8.45 11.61
C ALA A 155 -2.69 -7.45 10.43
N ALA A 156 -3.87 -7.30 9.83
CA ALA A 156 -4.16 -6.25 8.86
C ALA A 156 -4.05 -4.85 9.52
N PRO A 157 -3.47 -3.84 8.83
CA PRO A 157 -3.41 -2.48 9.32
C PRO A 157 -4.82 -1.89 9.38
N ARG A 158 -5.19 -1.37 10.55
CA ARG A 158 -6.52 -0.81 10.84
C ARG A 158 -6.53 0.71 10.77
N THR A 159 -5.36 1.33 10.89
CA THR A 159 -5.19 2.78 10.87
C THR A 159 -4.29 3.23 9.73
N PRO A 160 -4.40 4.49 9.26
CA PRO A 160 -3.47 5.05 8.28
C PRO A 160 -2.00 4.96 8.72
N GLY A 161 -1.71 5.17 10.01
CA GLY A 161 -0.36 5.06 10.54
C GLY A 161 0.19 3.64 10.48
N GLU A 162 -0.62 2.64 10.83
CA GLU A 162 -0.25 1.23 10.67
C GLU A 162 -0.01 0.87 9.21
N LEU A 163 -0.82 1.38 8.29
CA LEU A 163 -0.63 1.15 6.85
C LEU A 163 0.69 1.76 6.36
N ALA A 164 1.02 2.99 6.76
CA ALA A 164 2.29 3.62 6.44
C ALA A 164 3.49 2.80 6.93
N LEU A 165 3.45 2.33 8.19
CA LEU A 165 4.49 1.48 8.75
C LEU A 165 4.65 0.15 7.99
N ARG A 166 3.55 -0.42 7.48
CA ARG A 166 3.60 -1.63 6.65
C ARG A 166 4.24 -1.37 5.28
N ILE A 167 3.94 -0.24 4.65
CA ILE A 167 4.55 0.16 3.37
C ILE A 167 6.07 0.37 3.57
N GLU A 168 6.48 1.11 4.61
CA GLU A 168 7.89 1.32 4.93
C GLU A 168 8.63 0.01 5.26
N GLU A 169 7.98 -0.93 5.95
CA GLU A 169 8.54 -2.24 6.24
C GLU A 169 8.81 -3.04 4.95
N LEU A 170 7.88 -3.01 3.99
CA LEU A 170 8.07 -3.63 2.69
C LEU A 170 9.27 -3.03 1.96
N GLU A 171 9.30 -1.70 1.81
CA GLU A 171 10.37 -0.98 1.13
C GLU A 171 11.73 -1.31 1.74
N ARG A 172 11.86 -1.14 3.06
CA ARG A 172 13.11 -1.37 3.78
C ARG A 172 13.60 -2.81 3.64
N LYS A 173 12.70 -3.79 3.75
CA LYS A 173 13.07 -5.20 3.66
C LYS A 173 13.46 -5.57 2.24
N LEU A 174 12.76 -5.08 1.22
CA LEU A 174 13.10 -5.28 -0.19
C LEU A 174 14.46 -4.67 -0.53
N TRP A 175 14.74 -3.46 -0.05
CA TRP A 175 16.04 -2.82 -0.22
C TRP A 175 17.16 -3.66 0.40
N TRP A 176 16.93 -4.18 1.60
CA TRP A 176 17.87 -5.07 2.27
C TRP A 176 18.15 -6.36 1.49
N VAL A 177 17.09 -6.98 0.94
CA VAL A 177 17.21 -8.15 0.05
C VAL A 177 17.97 -7.80 -1.22
N ALA A 178 17.64 -6.70 -1.89
CA ALA A 178 18.33 -6.24 -3.10
C ALA A 178 19.85 -6.04 -2.87
N THR A 179 20.26 -5.65 -1.66
CA THR A 179 21.68 -5.57 -1.28
C THR A 179 22.35 -6.90 -0.93
N GLY A 180 21.70 -8.04 -1.21
CA GLY A 180 22.25 -9.38 -1.04
C GLY A 180 22.39 -9.84 0.41
N ARG A 181 21.62 -9.25 1.33
CA ARG A 181 21.69 -9.63 2.75
C ARG A 181 20.70 -10.76 3.04
N ALA A 182 21.21 -11.92 3.45
CA ALA A 182 20.43 -13.11 3.78
C ALA A 182 19.59 -12.92 5.07
N PRO A 183 18.31 -13.31 5.10
CA PRO A 183 17.45 -13.15 6.28
C PRO A 183 17.98 -13.98 7.44
N GLY A 184 17.92 -13.41 8.64
CA GLY A 184 18.22 -14.18 9.86
C GLY A 184 17.20 -15.30 10.07
N PRO A 185 17.56 -16.38 10.79
CA PRO A 185 16.60 -17.42 11.17
C PRO A 185 15.39 -16.81 11.90
N GLY A 186 14.18 -17.08 11.39
CA GLY A 186 12.95 -16.56 12.01
C GLY A 186 12.74 -15.06 11.87
N ASP A 187 13.34 -14.39 10.87
CA ASP A 187 13.10 -12.97 10.59
C ASP A 187 11.62 -12.71 10.28
N ALA A 188 10.90 -12.23 11.29
CA ALA A 188 9.47 -11.98 11.21
C ALA A 188 9.13 -10.88 10.19
N ALA A 189 10.01 -9.90 9.97
CA ALA A 189 9.79 -8.86 8.96
C ALA A 189 9.95 -9.44 7.55
N TYR A 190 10.94 -10.32 7.34
CA TYR A 190 11.07 -11.04 6.06
C TYR A 190 9.83 -11.89 5.77
N ARG A 191 9.34 -12.65 6.75
CA ARG A 191 8.10 -13.43 6.61
C ARG A 191 6.91 -12.55 6.23
N ARG A 192 6.76 -11.38 6.85
CA ARG A 192 5.68 -10.44 6.51
C ARG A 192 5.80 -9.90 5.09
N THR A 193 7.00 -9.51 4.65
CA THR A 193 7.26 -9.08 3.28
C THR A 193 6.97 -10.20 2.29
N TYR A 194 7.47 -11.41 2.54
CA TYR A 194 7.17 -12.58 1.71
C TYR A 194 5.66 -12.82 1.61
N SER A 195 4.97 -12.82 2.75
CA SER A 195 3.53 -13.09 2.81
C SER A 195 2.71 -12.08 2.00
N PHE A 196 3.13 -10.81 1.95
CA PHE A 196 2.50 -9.79 1.12
C PHE A 196 2.57 -10.19 -0.36
N PHE A 197 3.74 -10.55 -0.87
CA PHE A 197 3.91 -10.93 -2.28
C PHE A 197 3.26 -12.28 -2.62
N ASP A 198 3.24 -13.23 -1.68
CA ASP A 198 2.53 -14.50 -1.82
C ASP A 198 1.02 -14.29 -1.99
N VAL A 199 0.41 -13.48 -1.12
CA VAL A 199 -1.02 -13.16 -1.20
C VAL A 199 -1.34 -12.25 -2.39
N ALA A 200 -0.45 -11.30 -2.72
CA ALA A 200 -0.58 -10.42 -3.88
C ALA A 200 -0.61 -11.21 -5.20
N GLU A 201 0.31 -12.17 -5.37
CA GLU A 201 0.29 -13.06 -6.54
C GLU A 201 -1.02 -13.85 -6.60
N ARG A 202 -1.49 -14.39 -5.47
CA ARG A 202 -2.75 -15.16 -5.47
C ARG A 202 -3.96 -14.31 -5.84
N LEU A 203 -4.04 -13.08 -5.33
CA LEU A 203 -5.12 -12.16 -5.66
C LEU A 203 -5.20 -11.90 -7.16
N THR A 204 -4.06 -11.87 -7.86
CA THR A 204 -4.04 -11.65 -9.31
C THR A 204 -4.30 -12.90 -10.16
N HIS A 205 -4.21 -14.10 -9.59
CA HIS A 205 -4.43 -15.37 -10.30
C HIS A 205 -5.77 -16.02 -9.96
N GLY A 206 -6.28 -15.79 -8.75
CA GLY A 206 -7.42 -16.49 -8.17
C GLY A 206 -8.76 -15.80 -8.38
N GLY A 207 -8.88 -14.88 -9.34
CA GLY A 207 -10.07 -14.05 -9.60
C GLY A 207 -11.37 -14.74 -9.18
N PHE A 208 -11.95 -14.29 -8.06
CA PHE A 208 -13.27 -14.66 -7.53
C PHE A 208 -13.73 -16.12 -7.69
N ASN A 209 -12.83 -17.11 -7.58
CA ASN A 209 -13.26 -18.50 -7.47
C ASN A 209 -13.69 -18.80 -6.03
N HIS A 210 -14.79 -18.19 -5.59
CA HIS A 210 -15.59 -18.64 -4.46
C HIS A 210 -17.02 -18.86 -4.97
N SER A 211 -17.20 -19.98 -5.69
CA SER A 211 -18.49 -20.64 -5.73
C SER A 211 -18.63 -21.41 -4.42
N GLY A 212 -19.48 -20.91 -3.53
CA GLY A 212 -19.97 -21.59 -2.33
C GLY A 212 -21.42 -21.19 -2.13
#